data_AF-A0A0R2XH45-F1
#
_entry.id   AF-A0A0R2XH45-F1
#
_cell.length_a   1.000
_cell.length_b   1.000
_cell.length_c   1.000
_cell.angle_alpha   90.00
_cell.angle_beta   90.00
_cell.angle_gamma   90.00
#
_symmetry.space_group_name_H-M   'P 1'
#
loop_
_entity.id
_entity.type
_entity.pdbx_description
1 polymer ?
#
loop_
_entity_poly.entity_id
_entity_poly.type
_entity_poly.pdbx_seq_one_letter_code
_entity_poly.pdbx_strand_id
1 'polypeptide(L)'
;SESPEGSVVYEPIEWDGPAPVDPVDTLPAALSEAVSLGSSWYYLDWFGYFGYDSASAASWAYSLDLGWIYIASSGSTEQFWFWSDSLSTWLWATKASPSYFYHWNYSSWAYVQSKSGGGAWLNRISTGIWEEVTP
;
A
#
# COMPACT_ATOMS: atom_id res chain seq x y z
N SER A 1 21.55 -56.22 -20.98
CA SER A 1 20.74 -55.06 -21.32
C SER A 1 21.28 -53.88 -20.55
N GLU A 2 22.08 -53.06 -21.22
CA GLU A 2 22.69 -51.85 -20.65
C GLU A 2 21.71 -50.68 -20.82
N SER A 3 21.49 -49.92 -19.75
CA SER A 3 20.79 -48.63 -19.77
C SER A 3 21.80 -47.52 -20.06
N PRO A 4 21.51 -46.53 -20.92
CA PRO A 4 22.26 -45.29 -20.93
C PRO A 4 21.43 -44.20 -20.29
N GLU A 5 21.62 -43.95 -18.99
CA GLU A 5 21.27 -42.67 -18.40
C GLU A 5 22.50 -41.76 -18.48
N GLY A 6 22.52 -40.89 -19.48
CA GLY A 6 23.45 -39.77 -19.50
C GLY A 6 23.00 -38.75 -18.47
N SER A 7 23.69 -38.70 -17.33
CA SER A 7 23.55 -37.61 -16.36
C SER A 7 24.17 -36.34 -16.95
N VAL A 8 23.35 -35.39 -17.37
CA VAL A 8 23.82 -34.03 -17.69
C VAL A 8 24.16 -33.36 -16.36
N VAL A 9 25.45 -33.17 -16.10
CA VAL A 9 25.93 -32.36 -14.98
C VAL A 9 25.71 -30.90 -15.36
N TYR A 10 24.78 -30.23 -14.70
CA TYR A 10 24.63 -28.78 -14.79
C TYR A 10 25.68 -28.15 -13.88
N GLU A 11 26.77 -27.67 -14.47
CA GLU A 11 27.69 -26.75 -13.81
C GLU A 11 26.92 -25.46 -13.46
N PRO A 12 27.01 -24.92 -12.23
CA PRO A 12 26.43 -23.62 -11.91
C PRO A 12 27.09 -22.57 -12.80
N ILE A 13 26.30 -21.87 -13.62
CA ILE A 13 26.79 -20.70 -14.34
C ILE A 13 27.03 -19.62 -13.28
N GLU A 14 28.29 -19.38 -12.91
CA GLU A 14 28.66 -18.22 -12.13
C GLU A 14 28.40 -16.97 -12.99
N TRP A 15 27.31 -16.27 -12.68
CA TRP A 15 26.94 -15.03 -13.32
C TRP A 15 27.78 -13.90 -12.76
N ASP A 16 28.72 -13.41 -13.57
CA ASP A 16 29.62 -12.28 -13.25
C ASP A 16 28.97 -10.89 -13.54
N GLY A 17 27.65 -10.88 -13.76
CA GLY A 17 26.89 -9.64 -13.91
C GLY A 17 26.56 -9.04 -12.54
N PRO A 18 26.03 -7.80 -12.51
CA PRO A 18 25.56 -7.23 -11.25
C PRO A 18 24.58 -8.21 -10.59
N ALA A 19 24.63 -8.28 -9.25
CA ALA A 19 23.63 -9.02 -8.48
C ALA A 19 22.25 -8.68 -9.04
N PRO A 20 21.31 -9.64 -9.12
CA PRO A 20 19.92 -9.33 -9.44
C PRO A 20 19.52 -8.18 -8.54
N VAL A 21 19.29 -7.01 -9.14
CA VAL A 21 18.60 -5.93 -8.43
C VAL A 21 17.29 -6.56 -8.02
N ASP A 22 17.02 -6.60 -6.72
CA ASP A 22 15.70 -6.98 -6.21
C ASP A 22 14.67 -6.27 -7.12
N PRO A 23 13.65 -6.98 -7.62
CA PRO A 23 12.63 -6.33 -8.44
C PRO A 23 12.20 -5.09 -7.67
N VAL A 24 12.45 -3.92 -8.24
CA VAL A 24 12.10 -2.64 -7.62
C VAL A 24 10.66 -2.79 -7.18
N ASP A 25 10.40 -2.83 -5.87
CA ASP A 25 9.05 -2.99 -5.34
C ASP A 25 8.18 -1.95 -6.03
N THR A 26 7.41 -2.38 -7.04
CA THR A 26 6.76 -1.42 -7.91
C THR A 26 5.47 -1.07 -7.21
N LEU A 27 5.54 -0.02 -6.39
CA LEU A 27 4.39 0.50 -5.68
C LEU A 27 3.30 0.89 -6.71
N PRO A 28 2.02 0.68 -6.38
CA PRO A 28 0.93 1.19 -7.20
C PRO A 28 1.07 2.71 -7.42
N ALA A 29 0.51 3.23 -8.52
CA ALA A 29 0.60 4.66 -8.85
C ALA A 29 0.12 5.60 -7.72
N ALA A 30 -0.83 5.13 -6.91
CA ALA A 30 -1.28 5.83 -5.71
C ALA A 30 -0.16 6.05 -4.69
N LEU A 31 0.76 5.10 -4.56
CA LEU A 31 1.80 5.05 -3.53
C LEU A 31 3.21 5.26 -4.11
N SER A 32 3.34 5.55 -5.42
CA SER A 32 4.64 5.57 -6.12
C SER A 32 5.62 6.64 -5.64
N GLU A 33 5.14 7.64 -4.90
CA GLU A 33 5.97 8.71 -4.32
C GLU A 33 6.45 8.38 -2.89
N ALA A 34 6.11 7.19 -2.37
CA ALA A 34 6.50 6.80 -1.04
C ALA A 34 8.01 6.56 -0.93
N VAL A 35 8.57 6.96 0.21
CA VAL A 35 9.96 6.71 0.57
C VAL A 35 10.04 5.33 1.21
N SER A 36 10.91 4.46 0.68
CA SER A 36 11.18 3.16 1.29
C SER A 36 11.92 3.32 2.62
N LEU A 37 11.46 2.59 3.64
CA LEU A 37 12.08 2.47 4.96
C LEU A 37 12.80 1.11 5.13
N GLY A 38 12.75 0.25 4.10
CA GLY A 38 13.24 -1.13 4.13
C GLY A 38 12.21 -2.12 4.69
N SER A 39 12.49 -3.42 4.52
CA SER A 39 11.62 -4.52 5.00
C SER A 39 10.15 -4.37 4.57
N SER A 40 9.90 -3.95 3.33
CA SER A 40 8.55 -3.74 2.77
C SER A 40 7.72 -2.67 3.48
N TRP A 41 8.37 -1.76 4.24
CA TRP A 41 7.74 -0.59 4.84
C TRP A 41 8.10 0.68 4.08
N TYR A 42 7.12 1.58 4.01
CA TYR A 42 7.22 2.84 3.28
C TYR A 42 6.54 3.96 4.08
N TYR A 43 6.90 5.19 3.73
CA TYR A 43 6.25 6.39 4.23
C TYR A 43 5.87 7.31 3.08
N LEU A 44 4.65 7.83 3.11
CA LEU A 44 4.14 8.79 2.13
C LEU A 44 3.42 9.91 2.89
N ASP A 45 3.84 11.16 2.70
CA ASP A 45 3.41 12.30 3.53
C ASP A 45 1.88 12.40 3.72
N TRP A 46 1.09 12.07 2.69
CA TRP A 46 -0.36 12.19 2.75
C TRP A 46 -1.09 10.90 3.18
N PHE A 47 -0.41 9.74 3.12
CA PHE A 47 -0.99 8.42 3.41
C PHE A 47 -0.45 7.80 4.73
N GLY A 48 0.66 8.33 5.24
CA GLY A 48 1.33 7.86 6.44
C GLY A 48 2.28 6.69 6.19
N TYR A 49 2.54 5.94 7.26
CA TYR A 49 3.36 4.74 7.24
C TYR A 49 2.53 3.53 6.80
N PHE A 50 3.07 2.71 5.92
CA PHE A 50 2.40 1.51 5.46
C PHE A 50 3.36 0.39 5.09
N GLY A 51 2.89 -0.84 5.29
CA GLY A 51 3.52 -2.05 4.77
C GLY A 51 2.92 -2.41 3.41
N TYR A 52 3.76 -2.76 2.44
CA TYR A 52 3.33 -3.24 1.13
C TYR A 52 4.28 -4.31 0.61
N ASP A 53 3.75 -5.49 0.30
CA ASP A 53 4.50 -6.59 -0.30
C ASP A 53 4.22 -6.65 -1.80
N SER A 54 5.20 -6.23 -2.60
CA SER A 54 5.11 -6.23 -4.06
C SER A 54 5.09 -7.64 -4.67
N ALA A 55 5.55 -8.66 -3.93
CA ALA A 55 5.48 -10.05 -4.34
C ALA A 55 4.07 -10.62 -4.20
N SER A 56 3.19 -9.96 -3.43
CA SER A 56 1.79 -10.35 -3.34
C SER A 56 1.02 -9.83 -4.56
N ALA A 57 0.27 -10.71 -5.22
CA ALA A 57 -0.56 -10.34 -6.37
C ALA A 57 -1.75 -9.41 -6.01
N ALA A 58 -1.90 -9.08 -4.73
CA ALA A 58 -3.05 -8.36 -4.21
C ALA A 58 -2.62 -6.92 -3.90
N SER A 59 -3.33 -5.93 -4.46
CA SER A 59 -3.05 -4.50 -4.28
C SER A 59 -3.43 -3.99 -2.88
N TRP A 60 -3.13 -4.74 -1.83
CA TRP A 60 -3.38 -4.39 -0.44
C TRP A 60 -2.12 -3.79 0.19
N ALA A 61 -2.30 -2.71 0.93
CA ALA A 61 -1.31 -2.17 1.84
C ALA A 61 -1.89 -2.21 3.26
N TYR A 62 -1.02 -2.44 4.24
CA TYR A 62 -1.37 -2.24 5.64
C TYR A 62 -0.98 -0.83 6.06
N SER A 63 -1.95 0.07 6.21
CA SER A 63 -1.74 1.40 6.79
C SER A 63 -1.66 1.30 8.30
N LEU A 64 -0.63 1.92 8.89
CA LEU A 64 -0.48 1.99 10.34
C LEU A 64 -1.63 2.78 11.01
N ASP A 65 -2.28 3.66 10.26
CA ASP A 65 -3.36 4.53 10.75
C ASP A 65 -4.76 3.97 10.44
N LEU A 66 -4.94 3.33 9.28
CA LEU A 66 -6.25 2.93 8.76
C LEU A 66 -6.44 1.41 8.57
N GLY A 67 -5.45 0.60 8.95
CA GLY A 67 -5.49 -0.85 8.80
C GLY A 67 -5.32 -1.31 7.36
N TRP A 68 -5.95 -2.44 6.99
CA TRP A 68 -5.88 -2.98 5.64
C TRP A 68 -6.62 -2.09 4.64
N ILE A 69 -5.87 -1.61 3.64
CA ILE A 69 -6.36 -0.77 2.56
C ILE A 69 -6.12 -1.47 1.23
N TYR A 70 -7.19 -1.70 0.47
CA TYR A 70 -7.10 -2.11 -0.92
C TYR A 70 -6.98 -0.89 -1.81
N ILE A 71 -6.04 -0.94 -2.75
CA ILE A 71 -5.71 0.14 -3.67
C ILE A 71 -6.31 -0.21 -5.03
N ALA A 72 -7.36 0.52 -5.43
CA ALA A 72 -7.97 0.30 -6.72
C ALA A 72 -7.05 0.79 -7.84
N SER A 73 -7.04 0.06 -8.97
CA SER A 73 -6.40 0.55 -10.18
C SER A 73 -7.03 1.87 -10.60
N SER A 74 -6.22 2.90 -10.80
CA SER A 74 -6.67 4.21 -11.28
C SER A 74 -6.11 4.48 -12.68
N GLY A 75 -6.93 5.10 -13.53
CA GLY A 75 -6.45 5.71 -14.78
C GLY A 75 -5.85 7.11 -14.56
N SER A 76 -5.80 7.59 -13.32
CA SER A 76 -5.28 8.90 -12.91
C SER A 76 -4.05 8.76 -12.01
N THR A 77 -3.14 9.72 -12.09
CA THR A 77 -1.97 9.85 -11.20
C THR A 77 -2.22 10.77 -10.00
N GLU A 78 -3.40 11.38 -9.93
CA GLU A 78 -3.73 12.41 -8.93
C GLU A 78 -4.87 12.02 -8.01
N GLN A 79 -5.73 11.08 -8.45
CA GLN A 79 -6.98 10.74 -7.79
C GLN A 79 -7.11 9.22 -7.71
N PHE A 80 -7.44 8.73 -6.52
CA PHE A 80 -7.37 7.32 -6.21
C PHE A 80 -8.55 6.87 -5.37
N TRP A 81 -9.00 5.64 -5.62
CA TRP A 81 -9.97 4.95 -4.78
C TRP A 81 -9.27 3.90 -3.93
N PHE A 82 -9.63 3.89 -2.66
CA PHE A 82 -9.18 2.93 -1.68
C PHE A 82 -10.39 2.27 -1.05
N TRP A 83 -10.35 0.97 -0.83
CA TRP A 83 -11.29 0.32 0.08
C TRP A 83 -10.60 0.16 1.43
N SER A 84 -11.22 0.69 2.49
CA SER A 84 -10.77 0.49 3.86
C SER A 84 -11.55 -0.66 4.49
N ASP A 85 -10.82 -1.69 4.93
CA ASP A 85 -11.42 -2.83 5.63
C ASP A 85 -11.97 -2.41 7.00
N SER A 86 -11.15 -1.72 7.80
CA SER A 86 -11.51 -1.24 9.15
C SER A 86 -12.72 -0.30 9.16
N LEU A 87 -12.90 0.51 8.10
CA LEU A 87 -14.05 1.41 7.97
C LEU A 87 -15.21 0.83 7.14
N SER A 88 -14.99 -0.33 6.50
CA SER A 88 -15.95 -0.97 5.59
C SER A 88 -16.57 -0.01 4.57
N THR A 89 -15.74 0.80 3.93
CA THR A 89 -16.17 1.82 2.95
C THR A 89 -15.11 2.08 1.88
N TRP A 90 -15.56 2.61 0.76
CA TRP A 90 -14.69 3.29 -0.19
C TRP A 90 -14.29 4.66 0.33
N LEU A 91 -13.02 4.98 0.13
CA LEU A 91 -12.38 6.26 0.37
C LEU A 91 -11.84 6.76 -0.96
N TRP A 92 -12.20 7.98 -1.34
CA TRP A 92 -11.55 8.66 -2.45
C TRP A 92 -10.54 9.66 -1.92
N ALA A 93 -9.33 9.64 -2.47
CA ALA A 93 -8.29 10.61 -2.14
C ALA A 93 -7.80 11.33 -3.39
N THR A 94 -7.26 12.51 -3.16
CA THR A 94 -6.56 13.30 -4.16
C THR A 94 -5.27 13.83 -3.56
N LYS A 95 -4.18 13.83 -4.34
CA LYS A 95 -2.89 14.40 -3.90
C LYS A 95 -3.01 15.89 -3.50
N ALA A 96 -3.99 16.60 -4.04
CA ALA A 96 -4.26 18.00 -3.73
C ALA A 96 -4.88 18.23 -2.33
N SER A 97 -5.28 17.17 -1.61
CA SER A 97 -5.92 17.27 -0.29
C SER A 97 -5.36 16.21 0.66
N PRO A 98 -4.10 16.37 1.10
CA PRO A 98 -3.44 15.39 1.96
C PRO A 98 -4.18 15.24 3.29
N SER A 99 -4.19 14.03 3.84
CA SER A 99 -4.91 13.67 5.08
C SER A 99 -6.45 13.79 5.01
N TYR A 100 -7.03 14.13 3.86
CA TYR A 100 -8.47 14.13 3.65
C TYR A 100 -8.87 13.01 2.70
N PHE A 101 -9.92 12.29 3.08
CA PHE A 101 -10.54 11.26 2.24
C PHE A 101 -12.03 11.55 2.12
N TYR A 102 -12.57 11.48 0.92
CA TYR A 102 -14.01 11.47 0.74
C TYR A 102 -14.52 10.08 1.13
N HIS A 103 -15.30 10.04 2.20
CA HIS A 103 -15.80 8.83 2.80
C HIS A 103 -17.17 8.50 2.20
N TRP A 104 -17.24 7.45 1.39
CA TRP A 104 -18.44 7.13 0.60
C TRP A 104 -19.70 7.01 1.46
N ASN A 105 -19.64 6.26 2.56
CA ASN A 105 -20.79 6.08 3.46
C ASN A 105 -21.21 7.36 4.20
N TYR A 106 -20.31 8.34 4.37
CA TYR A 106 -20.66 9.64 4.97
C TYR A 106 -21.18 10.62 3.94
N SER A 107 -20.97 10.33 2.65
CA SER A 107 -21.18 11.27 1.55
C SER A 107 -20.50 12.63 1.83
N SER A 108 -19.34 12.60 2.50
CA SER A 108 -18.62 13.77 2.99
C SER A 108 -17.13 13.48 3.08
N TRP A 109 -16.34 14.55 3.07
CA TRP A 109 -14.95 14.51 3.47
C TRP A 109 -14.78 14.13 4.94
N ALA A 110 -13.70 13.42 5.21
CA ALA A 110 -13.22 13.10 6.53
C ALA A 110 -11.73 13.45 6.62
N TYR A 111 -11.35 14.08 7.73
CA TYR A 111 -9.96 14.38 8.04
C TYR A 111 -9.37 13.26 8.91
N VAL A 112 -8.20 12.76 8.53
CA VAL A 112 -7.47 11.73 9.27
C VAL A 112 -6.37 12.39 10.10
N GLN A 113 -6.40 12.13 11.39
CA GLN A 113 -5.34 12.52 12.32
C GLN A 113 -4.69 11.27 12.91
N SER A 114 -3.47 10.96 12.48
CA SER A 114 -2.69 9.82 12.97
C SER A 114 -2.47 9.88 14.47
N LYS A 115 -2.44 8.71 15.12
CA LYS A 115 -2.12 8.56 16.54
C LYS A 115 -0.72 7.99 16.72
N SER A 116 -0.06 8.34 17.83
CA SER A 116 1.22 7.71 18.17
C SER A 116 1.03 6.23 18.48
N GLY A 117 1.73 5.36 17.76
CA GLY A 117 1.72 3.91 17.98
C GLY A 117 0.64 3.13 17.21
N GLY A 118 -0.10 3.78 16.30
CA GLY A 118 -1.09 3.11 15.45
C GLY A 118 -2.50 3.65 15.60
N GLY A 119 -3.25 3.56 14.51
CA GLY A 119 -4.61 4.06 14.39
C GLY A 119 -4.71 5.57 14.16
N ALA A 120 -5.94 6.04 14.02
CA ALA A 120 -6.21 7.44 13.74
C ALA A 120 -7.48 7.91 14.44
N TRP A 121 -7.61 9.23 14.55
CA TRP A 121 -8.89 9.90 14.73
C TRP A 121 -9.41 10.34 13.37
N LEU A 122 -10.67 10.03 13.08
CA LEU A 122 -11.35 10.46 11.87
C LEU A 122 -12.38 11.53 12.23
N ASN A 123 -12.23 12.75 11.69
CA ASN A 123 -13.24 13.80 11.82
C ASN A 123 -14.18 13.78 10.62
N ARG A 124 -15.47 13.59 10.86
CA ARG A 124 -16.52 13.69 9.84
C ARG A 124 -16.87 15.16 9.61
N ILE A 125 -16.32 15.77 8.57
CA ILE A 125 -16.40 17.24 8.35
C ILE A 125 -17.84 17.76 8.33
N SER A 126 -18.78 17.00 7.78
CA SER A 126 -20.21 17.38 7.72
C SER A 126 -20.89 17.50 9.09
N THR A 127 -20.36 16.85 10.12
CA THR A 127 -20.98 16.80 11.47
C THR A 127 -20.05 17.28 12.58
N GLY A 128 -18.75 17.37 12.32
CA GLY A 128 -17.72 17.66 13.32
C GLY A 128 -17.45 16.52 14.30
N ILE A 129 -18.12 15.37 14.15
CA ILE A 129 -17.95 14.20 15.03
C ILE A 129 -16.58 13.57 14.77
N TRP A 130 -15.88 13.26 15.87
CA TRP A 130 -14.65 12.49 15.86
C TRP A 130 -14.93 11.04 16.23
N GLU A 131 -14.30 10.11 15.53
CA GLU A 131 -14.32 8.69 15.84
C GLU A 131 -12.93 8.08 15.76
N GLU A 132 -12.71 7.03 16.54
CA GLU A 132 -11.44 6.32 16.57
C GLU A 132 -11.42 5.23 15.50
N VAL A 133 -10.28 5.12 14.82
CA VAL A 133 -9.97 4.00 13.92
C VAL A 133 -8.89 3.17 14.59
N THR A 134 -9.22 1.90 14.83
CA THR A 134 -8.29 0.89 15.33
C THR A 134 -7.95 -0.07 14.17
N PRO A 135 -6.69 -0.07 13.69
CA PRO A 135 -6.19 -0.94 12.63
C PRO A 135 -6.27 -2.43 12.96
#